data_AF-A0AAW2IFA5-F1
#
_entry.id   AF-A0AAW2IFA5-F1
#
_cell.length_a   1.000
_cell.length_b   1.000
_cell.length_c   1.000
_cell.angle_alpha   90.00
_cell.angle_beta   90.00
_cell.angle_gamma   90.00
#
_symmetry.space_group_name_H-M   'P 1'
#
loop_
_entity.id
_entity.type
_entity.pdbx_description
1 polymer ?
#
loop_
_entity_poly.entity_id
_entity_poly.type
_entity_poly.pdbx_seq_one_letter_code
_entity_poly.pdbx_strand_id
1 'polypeptide(L)'
;MSCLPGVGRGENPWKQESLTQKMKQNGQISENNVNNTSDDRFRIVREEMLASVQKHLNNEYESSSDEEDIESEPILRSLLKDYSELNKTETGLEKTRQFLENSLQSDAGTCLICIATIKRIDPIWNCAKCFGFFHINCIQKWAKDSIFQRKQAEEDLPSFRKTYKITWPCPKCRNEYEKNNIPQRYFCFCGKVEDPTYQAFLIPHSCGERCDKLLKPECGHTCLLLCHPGPCPPCPKTVQTYCHCKKQGPKVQRCNNRDWSCGLKCGKPLLCKKHSCEALCHSDECPPCSKESVQSCNCGLQKKKMSCMSPEWQCNKVCGTPFSCGFHSCTVICHSGGCGDCPRSQKRACPCGKSEFQLPCTEDVPTCNETCGKSLECGVHFCSQKCHKGSCGTCLETVVKVCRCGQKKKEFLCQKEFLCASKCKRMKNCGRHPCNRKVLV
;
A
#
# COMPACT_ATOMS: atom_id res chain seq x y z
N MET A 1 -23.20 -49.07 26.89
CA MET A 1 -23.67 -50.41 26.46
C MET A 1 -23.60 -50.43 24.94
N SER A 2 -22.74 -51.19 24.26
CA SER A 2 -21.75 -52.19 24.73
C SER A 2 -20.54 -52.27 23.77
N CYS A 3 -19.51 -53.04 24.14
CA CYS A 3 -18.10 -52.92 23.74
C CYS A 3 -17.66 -53.23 22.27
N LEU A 4 -16.44 -52.75 21.98
CA LEU A 4 -15.42 -53.06 20.93
C LEU A 4 -14.98 -54.56 20.92
N PRO A 5 -13.97 -55.07 20.14
CA PRO A 5 -13.16 -54.56 18.99
C PRO A 5 -13.22 -55.51 17.74
N GLY A 6 -12.35 -55.53 16.70
CA GLY A 6 -11.34 -54.58 16.16
C GLY A 6 -10.02 -55.19 15.61
N VAL A 7 -9.58 -54.77 14.39
CA VAL A 7 -8.21 -54.83 13.78
C VAL A 7 -7.70 -56.13 13.08
N GLY A 8 -7.06 -55.96 11.90
CA GLY A 8 -6.12 -56.89 11.22
C GLY A 8 -6.33 -57.00 9.69
N ARG A 9 -5.74 -56.16 8.82
CA ARG A 9 -4.36 -56.20 8.22
C ARG A 9 -3.87 -57.58 7.75
N GLY A 10 -3.38 -57.66 6.51
CA GLY A 10 -2.29 -58.59 6.16
C GLY A 10 -2.32 -59.28 4.79
N GLU A 11 -1.69 -58.63 3.79
CA GLU A 11 -0.78 -59.25 2.80
C GLU A 11 -1.28 -60.26 1.73
N ASN A 12 -0.61 -60.18 0.57
CA ASN A 12 -0.91 -60.92 -0.66
C ASN A 12 0.39 -61.59 -1.16
N PRO A 13 0.56 -62.92 -1.01
CA PRO A 13 1.77 -63.61 -1.43
C PRO A 13 1.61 -64.27 -2.81
N TRP A 14 2.47 -63.85 -3.75
CA TRP A 14 2.60 -64.47 -5.07
C TRP A 14 2.85 -65.99 -4.97
N LYS A 15 2.04 -66.79 -5.66
CA LYS A 15 2.36 -68.18 -5.97
C LYS A 15 2.70 -68.35 -7.45
N GLN A 16 3.74 -69.14 -7.68
CA GLN A 16 4.22 -69.59 -8.98
C GLN A 16 3.23 -70.58 -9.59
N GLU A 17 3.22 -70.71 -10.92
CA GLU A 17 3.44 -72.03 -11.53
C GLU A 17 3.87 -71.92 -12.99
N SER A 18 4.62 -72.92 -13.45
CA SER A 18 5.30 -72.99 -14.74
C SER A 18 4.63 -74.00 -15.67
N LEU A 19 4.60 -73.71 -16.97
CA LEU A 19 4.36 -74.72 -18.00
C LEU A 19 5.41 -74.62 -19.11
N THR A 20 5.65 -75.76 -19.75
CA THR A 20 6.86 -76.07 -20.53
C THR A 20 6.53 -76.35 -22.01
N GLN A 21 7.50 -76.19 -22.91
CA GLN A 21 8.05 -77.27 -23.78
C GLN A 21 8.86 -76.79 -25.01
N LYS A 22 10.12 -77.30 -25.12
CA LYS A 22 10.78 -77.88 -26.33
C LYS A 22 11.11 -76.93 -27.54
N MET A 23 12.17 -77.14 -28.36
CA MET A 23 13.17 -78.23 -28.49
C MET A 23 14.41 -77.81 -29.35
N LYS A 24 15.62 -78.34 -29.03
CA LYS A 24 16.78 -78.66 -29.94
C LYS A 24 17.50 -77.50 -30.71
N GLN A 25 18.80 -77.56 -31.08
CA GLN A 25 19.94 -78.47 -30.80
C GLN A 25 21.31 -77.80 -31.10
N ASN A 26 22.38 -78.36 -30.48
CA ASN A 26 23.83 -78.30 -30.78
C ASN A 26 24.64 -77.04 -30.35
N GLY A 27 25.84 -77.19 -29.74
CA GLY A 27 26.52 -78.41 -29.29
C GLY A 27 27.87 -78.19 -28.58
N GLN A 28 28.48 -79.30 -28.15
CA GLN A 28 29.84 -79.47 -27.58
C GLN A 28 30.18 -78.80 -26.23
N ILE A 29 30.33 -79.65 -25.22
CA ILE A 29 31.00 -79.40 -23.93
C ILE A 29 32.37 -80.11 -23.98
N SER A 30 33.42 -79.45 -23.49
CA SER A 30 34.64 -80.12 -23.02
C SER A 30 34.67 -80.07 -21.50
N GLU A 31 34.62 -81.21 -20.84
CA GLU A 31 34.60 -81.31 -19.38
C GLU A 31 35.98 -80.99 -18.77
N ASN A 32 35.98 -80.30 -17.64
CA ASN A 32 36.96 -80.52 -16.57
C ASN A 32 36.37 -79.96 -15.26
N ASN A 33 36.05 -80.86 -14.32
CA ASN A 33 35.48 -80.50 -13.03
C ASN A 33 36.55 -80.66 -11.94
N VAL A 34 36.96 -79.56 -11.32
CA VAL A 34 37.70 -79.55 -10.06
C VAL A 34 36.85 -78.79 -9.04
N ASN A 35 36.70 -79.36 -7.86
CA ASN A 35 35.73 -78.96 -6.85
C ASN A 35 35.89 -77.49 -6.41
N ASN A 36 34.99 -76.62 -6.89
CA ASN A 36 34.81 -75.28 -6.34
C ASN A 36 33.63 -75.30 -5.37
N THR A 37 33.89 -74.97 -4.10
CA THR A 37 32.85 -74.94 -3.06
C THR A 37 31.81 -73.86 -3.36
N SER A 38 30.65 -73.90 -2.69
CA SER A 38 29.68 -72.80 -2.77
C SER A 38 30.32 -71.47 -2.40
N ASP A 39 31.22 -71.49 -1.42
CA ASP A 39 31.83 -70.30 -0.84
C ASP A 39 32.89 -69.71 -1.78
N ASP A 40 33.63 -70.54 -2.52
CA ASP A 40 34.49 -70.06 -3.61
C ASP A 40 33.68 -69.41 -4.73
N ARG A 41 32.52 -69.98 -5.08
CA ARG A 41 31.61 -69.37 -6.06
C ARG A 41 31.04 -68.05 -5.56
N PHE A 42 30.65 -67.96 -4.28
CA PHE A 42 30.21 -66.70 -3.67
C PHE A 42 31.34 -65.67 -3.62
N ARG A 43 32.60 -66.09 -3.40
CA ARG A 43 33.75 -65.19 -3.39
C ARG A 43 34.09 -64.68 -4.79
N ILE A 44 34.08 -65.54 -5.80
CA ILE A 44 34.25 -65.17 -7.21
C ILE A 44 33.14 -64.21 -7.65
N VAL A 45 31.87 -64.53 -7.40
CA VAL A 45 30.75 -63.63 -7.74
C VAL A 45 30.84 -62.30 -6.98
N ARG A 46 31.30 -62.30 -5.72
CA ARG A 46 31.55 -61.06 -4.96
C ARG A 46 32.72 -60.25 -5.53
N GLU A 47 33.80 -60.90 -5.94
CA GLU A 47 34.97 -60.27 -6.57
C GLU A 47 34.60 -59.71 -7.95
N GLU A 48 33.82 -60.43 -8.76
CA GLU A 48 33.26 -59.94 -10.04
C GLU A 48 32.27 -58.79 -9.83
N MET A 49 31.41 -58.85 -8.82
CA MET A 49 30.45 -57.78 -8.50
C MET A 49 31.17 -56.53 -7.96
N LEU A 50 32.21 -56.69 -7.15
CA LEU A 50 33.09 -55.60 -6.72
C LEU A 50 33.90 -55.02 -7.88
N ALA A 51 34.46 -55.85 -8.76
CA ALA A 51 35.17 -55.40 -9.96
C ALA A 51 34.23 -54.71 -10.96
N SER A 52 32.97 -55.14 -11.06
CA SER A 52 31.92 -54.46 -11.83
C SER A 52 31.59 -53.10 -11.22
N VAL A 53 31.36 -53.03 -9.90
CA VAL A 53 31.19 -51.75 -9.17
C VAL A 53 32.41 -50.84 -9.36
N GLN A 54 33.63 -51.37 -9.32
CA GLN A 54 34.87 -50.59 -9.48
C GLN A 54 35.10 -50.14 -10.94
N LYS A 55 34.65 -50.93 -11.91
CA LYS A 55 34.62 -50.56 -13.34
C LYS A 55 33.54 -49.50 -13.64
N HIS A 56 32.42 -49.52 -12.90
CA HIS A 56 31.39 -48.50 -12.96
C HIS A 56 31.70 -47.25 -12.11
N LEU A 57 32.59 -47.33 -11.12
CA LEU A 57 33.15 -46.17 -10.41
C LEU A 57 34.08 -45.33 -11.31
N ASN A 58 34.80 -45.97 -12.25
CA ASN A 58 35.61 -45.28 -13.27
C ASN A 58 34.80 -44.82 -14.50
N ASN A 59 33.47 -44.94 -14.49
CA ASN A 59 32.61 -44.57 -15.61
C ASN A 59 31.39 -43.77 -15.09
N GLU A 60 31.70 -42.61 -14.51
CA GLU A 60 30.80 -41.50 -14.13
C GLU A 60 29.42 -41.91 -13.59
N TYR A 61 29.41 -42.57 -12.43
CA TYR A 61 28.25 -42.54 -11.54
C TYR A 61 28.21 -41.20 -10.76
N GLU A 62 27.84 -40.10 -11.44
CA GLU A 62 27.55 -38.83 -10.78
C GLU A 62 26.30 -38.95 -9.89
N SER A 63 26.51 -39.20 -8.60
CA SER A 63 25.47 -39.07 -7.58
C SER A 63 26.05 -38.59 -6.23
N SER A 64 26.79 -37.49 -6.26
CA SER A 64 27.05 -36.60 -5.13
C SER A 64 27.35 -35.23 -5.74
N SER A 65 26.43 -34.26 -5.70
CA SER A 65 26.25 -33.33 -4.57
C SER A 65 27.46 -32.41 -4.28
N ASP A 66 28.52 -32.48 -5.06
CA ASP A 66 29.61 -31.50 -5.07
C ASP A 66 29.46 -30.60 -6.31
N GLU A 67 28.64 -29.56 -6.16
CA GLU A 67 28.62 -28.45 -7.10
C GLU A 67 29.96 -27.72 -6.98
N GLU A 68 30.88 -27.89 -7.94
CA GLU A 68 32.18 -27.22 -7.93
C GLU A 68 32.02 -25.71 -7.66
N ASP A 69 32.80 -25.22 -6.68
CA ASP A 69 32.80 -23.83 -6.25
C ASP A 69 33.06 -22.93 -7.46
N ILE A 70 32.05 -22.15 -7.83
CA ILE A 70 32.17 -21.18 -8.92
C ILE A 70 33.27 -20.19 -8.55
N GLU A 71 34.28 -20.02 -9.40
CA GLU A 71 35.19 -18.89 -9.31
C GLU A 71 34.40 -17.59 -9.51
N SER A 72 33.88 -17.04 -8.41
CA SER A 72 32.98 -15.89 -8.44
C SER A 72 33.69 -14.60 -8.86
N GLU A 73 34.96 -14.47 -8.50
CA GLU A 73 35.78 -13.27 -8.74
C GLU A 73 35.98 -12.92 -10.23
N PRO A 74 36.33 -13.83 -11.17
CA PRO A 74 36.38 -13.48 -12.60
C PRO A 74 35.02 -13.07 -13.17
N ILE A 75 33.92 -13.72 -12.74
CA ILE A 75 32.55 -13.36 -13.17
C ILE A 75 32.18 -11.95 -12.68
N LEU A 76 32.46 -11.65 -11.40
CA LEU A 76 32.23 -10.34 -10.79
C LEU A 76 33.05 -9.23 -11.45
N ARG A 77 34.34 -9.48 -11.74
CA ARG A 77 35.20 -8.53 -12.47
C ARG A 77 34.65 -8.21 -13.85
N SER A 78 34.25 -9.24 -14.61
CA SER A 78 33.65 -9.06 -15.94
C SER A 78 32.37 -8.22 -15.87
N LEU A 79 31.48 -8.55 -14.92
CA LEU A 79 30.17 -7.89 -14.78
C LEU A 79 30.27 -6.43 -14.33
N LEU A 80 31.22 -6.11 -13.44
CA LEU A 80 31.39 -4.77 -12.85
C LEU A 80 32.28 -3.83 -13.68
N LYS A 81 32.96 -4.32 -14.74
CA LYS A 81 33.97 -3.60 -15.52
C LYS A 81 33.50 -2.22 -16.02
N ASP A 82 32.44 -2.20 -16.85
CA ASP A 82 31.88 -0.97 -17.44
C ASP A 82 31.48 0.08 -16.38
N TYR A 83 31.22 -0.37 -15.16
CA TYR A 83 30.84 0.49 -14.04
C TYR A 83 32.04 1.03 -13.24
N SER A 84 33.07 0.20 -13.02
CA SER A 84 34.24 0.58 -12.23
C SER A 84 35.14 1.58 -12.95
N GLU A 85 35.26 1.47 -14.28
CA GLU A 85 35.99 2.42 -15.14
C GLU A 85 35.42 3.85 -15.00
N LEU A 86 34.09 3.98 -14.86
CA LEU A 86 33.39 5.25 -14.69
C LEU A 86 33.30 5.72 -13.23
N ASN A 87 33.51 4.83 -12.25
CA ASN A 87 33.11 5.08 -10.86
C ASN A 87 34.16 4.69 -9.80
N LYS A 88 35.26 5.43 -9.76
CA LYS A 88 36.43 5.14 -8.91
C LYS A 88 36.20 5.25 -7.38
N THR A 89 35.04 5.71 -6.87
CA THR A 89 34.90 6.11 -5.45
C THR A 89 33.49 5.99 -4.82
N GLU A 90 32.56 5.16 -5.32
CA GLU A 90 31.17 5.11 -4.79
C GLU A 90 30.83 3.88 -3.96
N THR A 91 30.40 4.11 -2.71
CA THR A 91 29.88 3.09 -1.78
C THR A 91 28.61 2.36 -2.27
N GLY A 92 27.90 2.94 -3.25
CA GLY A 92 26.73 2.31 -3.88
C GLY A 92 27.08 1.17 -4.86
N LEU A 93 28.25 1.23 -5.50
CA LEU A 93 28.76 0.12 -6.30
C LEU A 93 29.16 -1.04 -5.38
N GLU A 94 29.82 -0.73 -4.26
CA GLU A 94 30.26 -1.71 -3.26
C GLU A 94 29.09 -2.51 -2.65
N LYS A 95 27.97 -1.85 -2.33
CA LYS A 95 26.75 -2.52 -1.88
C LYS A 95 26.17 -3.49 -2.91
N THR A 96 26.34 -3.19 -4.20
CA THR A 96 25.91 -4.07 -5.29
C THR A 96 26.87 -5.24 -5.41
N ARG A 97 28.19 -4.98 -5.39
CA ARG A 97 29.25 -6.00 -5.37
C ARG A 97 29.04 -7.02 -4.24
N GLN A 98 28.88 -6.57 -3.00
CA GLN A 98 28.63 -7.44 -1.85
C GLN A 98 27.35 -8.27 -2.01
N PHE A 99 26.28 -7.70 -2.58
CA PHE A 99 25.05 -8.46 -2.85
C PHE A 99 25.30 -9.57 -3.89
N LEU A 100 26.09 -9.29 -4.93
CA LEU A 100 26.42 -10.27 -5.97
C LEU A 100 27.35 -11.37 -5.44
N GLU A 101 28.38 -11.02 -4.68
CA GLU A 101 29.25 -11.97 -3.96
C GLU A 101 28.42 -12.91 -3.08
N ASN A 102 27.57 -12.33 -2.22
CA ASN A 102 26.65 -13.07 -1.36
C ASN A 102 25.53 -13.82 -2.13
N SER A 103 25.36 -13.57 -3.43
CA SER A 103 24.39 -14.30 -4.30
C SER A 103 25.03 -15.43 -5.10
N LEU A 104 26.37 -15.44 -5.21
CA LEU A 104 27.16 -16.42 -5.96
C LEU A 104 27.79 -17.50 -5.07
N GLN A 105 27.84 -17.27 -3.75
CA GLN A 105 28.22 -18.29 -2.77
C GLN A 105 27.20 -19.44 -2.75
N SER A 106 27.68 -20.67 -2.53
CA SER A 106 26.93 -21.93 -2.66
C SER A 106 25.64 -22.01 -1.82
N ASP A 107 25.62 -21.40 -0.63
CA ASP A 107 24.44 -21.36 0.26
C ASP A 107 23.42 -20.25 -0.06
N ALA A 108 23.71 -19.35 -1.01
CA ALA A 108 22.90 -18.15 -1.27
C ALA A 108 21.49 -18.43 -1.82
N GLY A 109 21.32 -19.61 -2.42
CA GLY A 109 20.15 -19.97 -3.25
C GLY A 109 18.97 -20.59 -2.51
N THR A 110 18.86 -20.57 -1.18
CA THR A 110 17.80 -21.34 -0.50
C THR A 110 16.40 -20.74 -0.69
N CYS A 111 15.48 -21.53 -1.27
CA CYS A 111 14.07 -21.15 -1.46
C CYS A 111 13.30 -21.22 -0.13
N LEU A 112 12.91 -20.07 0.44
CA LEU A 112 12.26 -20.01 1.76
C LEU A 112 10.84 -20.62 1.86
N ILE A 113 10.34 -21.26 0.79
CA ILE A 113 9.04 -21.97 0.79
C ILE A 113 9.23 -23.47 0.99
N CYS A 114 10.20 -24.09 0.31
CA CYS A 114 10.49 -25.52 0.39
C CYS A 114 11.78 -25.83 1.18
N ILE A 115 12.57 -24.81 1.52
CA ILE A 115 13.85 -24.89 2.24
C ILE A 115 14.94 -25.65 1.44
N ALA A 116 14.68 -25.95 0.16
CA ALA A 116 15.67 -26.52 -0.75
C ALA A 116 16.54 -25.44 -1.41
N THR A 117 17.81 -25.77 -1.66
CA THR A 117 18.73 -25.01 -2.50
C THR A 117 18.18 -24.90 -3.93
N ILE A 118 18.25 -23.71 -4.51
CA ILE A 118 17.98 -23.46 -5.93
C ILE A 118 19.22 -23.84 -6.73
N LYS A 119 19.05 -24.77 -7.67
CA LYS A 119 20.11 -25.20 -8.61
C LYS A 119 20.23 -24.24 -9.79
N ARG A 120 21.40 -24.24 -10.45
CA ARG A 120 21.69 -23.37 -11.62
C ARG A 120 20.67 -23.50 -12.77
N ILE A 121 20.03 -24.66 -12.88
CA ILE A 121 19.02 -25.00 -13.92
C ILE A 121 17.56 -24.80 -13.46
N ASP A 122 17.32 -24.51 -12.19
CA ASP A 122 15.96 -24.44 -11.66
C ASP A 122 15.20 -23.23 -12.23
N PRO A 123 13.91 -23.38 -12.63
CA PRO A 123 13.09 -22.26 -13.02
C PRO A 123 12.69 -21.44 -11.79
N ILE A 124 13.14 -20.18 -11.72
CA ILE A 124 12.95 -19.32 -10.56
C ILE A 124 12.08 -18.09 -10.83
N TRP A 125 11.64 -17.48 -9.74
CA TRP A 125 11.16 -16.11 -9.68
C TRP A 125 11.89 -15.35 -8.57
N ASN A 126 12.24 -14.09 -8.83
CA ASN A 126 12.85 -13.22 -7.84
C ASN A 126 11.91 -12.06 -7.46
N CYS A 127 11.86 -11.73 -6.17
CA CYS A 127 11.07 -10.59 -5.69
C CYS A 127 11.66 -9.26 -6.18
N ALA A 128 10.87 -8.43 -6.87
CA ALA A 128 11.29 -7.12 -7.37
C ALA A 128 11.68 -6.10 -6.28
N LYS A 129 11.35 -6.36 -5.00
CA LYS A 129 11.64 -5.46 -3.87
C LYS A 129 12.81 -5.90 -3.00
N CYS A 130 12.95 -7.21 -2.73
CA CYS A 130 13.99 -7.75 -1.84
C CYS A 130 14.92 -8.75 -2.51
N PHE A 131 14.72 -9.00 -3.81
CA PHE A 131 15.57 -9.83 -4.69
C PHE A 131 15.77 -11.28 -4.24
N GLY A 132 15.00 -11.77 -3.26
CA GLY A 132 15.02 -13.16 -2.85
C GLY A 132 14.47 -14.08 -3.93
N PHE A 133 15.17 -15.20 -4.14
CA PHE A 133 14.85 -16.22 -5.14
C PHE A 133 13.90 -17.27 -4.58
N PHE A 134 13.03 -17.81 -5.45
CA PHE A 134 12.09 -18.88 -5.15
C PHE A 134 11.90 -19.72 -6.41
N HIS A 135 11.77 -21.04 -6.28
CA HIS A 135 11.29 -21.88 -7.39
C HIS A 135 9.93 -21.38 -7.89
N ILE A 136 9.72 -21.37 -9.21
CA ILE A 136 8.45 -20.94 -9.84
C ILE A 136 7.25 -21.68 -9.25
N ASN A 137 7.35 -23.01 -9.12
CA ASN A 137 6.25 -23.83 -8.62
C ASN A 137 5.90 -23.49 -7.15
N CYS A 138 6.91 -23.23 -6.32
CA CYS A 138 6.73 -22.83 -4.93
C CYS A 138 6.01 -21.48 -4.82
N ILE A 139 6.48 -20.45 -5.54
CA ILE A 139 5.88 -19.11 -5.45
C ILE A 139 4.49 -19.05 -6.09
N GLN A 140 4.24 -19.82 -7.17
CA GLN A 140 2.91 -19.94 -7.77
C GLN A 140 1.90 -20.50 -6.79
N LYS A 141 2.25 -21.58 -6.07
CA LYS A 141 1.39 -22.17 -5.03
C LYS A 141 1.15 -21.19 -3.89
N TRP A 142 2.23 -20.62 -3.34
CA TRP A 142 2.16 -19.61 -2.27
C TRP A 142 1.24 -18.44 -2.61
N ALA A 143 1.33 -17.90 -3.83
CA ALA A 143 0.51 -16.78 -4.27
C ALA A 143 -0.97 -17.15 -4.44
N LYS A 144 -1.26 -18.33 -5.00
CA LYS A 144 -2.63 -18.86 -5.14
C LYS A 144 -3.27 -19.07 -3.75
N ASP A 145 -2.55 -19.73 -2.84
CA ASP A 145 -3.01 -20.02 -1.49
C ASP A 145 -3.23 -18.73 -0.67
N SER A 146 -2.30 -17.75 -0.79
CA SER A 146 -2.43 -16.43 -0.16
C SER A 146 -3.67 -15.66 -0.61
N ILE A 147 -3.98 -15.69 -1.91
CA ILE A 147 -5.19 -15.04 -2.46
C ILE A 147 -6.45 -15.77 -1.98
N PHE A 148 -6.43 -17.12 -1.95
CA PHE A 148 -7.57 -17.92 -1.52
C PHE A 148 -7.92 -17.71 -0.04
N GLN A 149 -6.93 -17.62 0.83
CA GLN A 149 -7.12 -17.30 2.25
C GLN A 149 -7.68 -15.88 2.46
N ARG A 150 -7.12 -14.89 1.74
CA ARG A 150 -7.57 -13.49 1.82
C ARG A 150 -9.00 -13.30 1.29
N LYS A 151 -9.44 -14.08 0.31
CA LYS A 151 -10.82 -14.09 -0.19
C LYS A 151 -11.83 -14.57 0.85
N GLN A 152 -11.58 -15.71 1.50
CA GLN A 152 -12.47 -16.24 2.54
C GLN A 152 -12.64 -15.22 3.69
N ALA A 153 -11.54 -14.61 4.14
CA ALA A 153 -11.58 -13.58 5.18
C ALA A 153 -12.35 -12.30 4.78
N GLU A 154 -12.59 -12.05 3.49
CA GLU A 154 -13.42 -10.94 3.00
C GLU A 154 -14.91 -11.32 2.91
N GLU A 155 -15.22 -12.58 2.59
CA GLU A 155 -16.59 -13.11 2.53
C GLU A 155 -17.27 -13.14 3.92
N ASP A 156 -16.49 -13.28 5.00
CA ASP A 156 -16.95 -13.23 6.39
C ASP A 156 -17.28 -11.80 6.92
N LEU A 157 -17.04 -10.73 6.15
CA LEU A 157 -17.18 -9.34 6.61
C LEU A 157 -18.51 -8.66 6.16
N PRO A 158 -19.24 -7.97 7.06
CA PRO A 158 -20.52 -7.32 6.73
C PRO A 158 -20.46 -6.13 5.75
N SER A 159 -20.45 -6.42 4.44
CA SER A 159 -21.06 -5.66 3.30
C SER A 159 -20.83 -4.14 3.11
N PHE A 160 -20.12 -3.40 3.97
CA PHE A 160 -19.85 -1.97 3.75
C PHE A 160 -18.64 -1.77 2.82
N ARG A 161 -18.93 -1.87 1.51
CA ARG A 161 -17.95 -1.98 0.42
C ARG A 161 -16.91 -0.86 0.38
N LYS A 162 -15.64 -1.27 0.45
CA LYS A 162 -14.58 -0.76 -0.43
C LYS A 162 -14.12 -1.93 -1.28
N THR A 163 -13.96 -1.73 -2.58
CA THR A 163 -13.42 -2.75 -3.49
C THR A 163 -11.91 -2.87 -3.28
N TYR A 164 -11.49 -3.68 -2.31
CA TYR A 164 -10.07 -3.91 -2.07
C TYR A 164 -9.49 -4.82 -3.16
N LYS A 165 -8.32 -4.44 -3.67
CA LYS A 165 -7.60 -5.24 -4.66
C LYS A 165 -6.90 -6.38 -3.94
N ILE A 166 -7.34 -7.62 -4.13
CA ILE A 166 -6.75 -8.77 -3.45
C ILE A 166 -5.33 -9.02 -3.97
N THR A 167 -4.36 -8.82 -3.09
CA THR A 167 -2.93 -9.03 -3.31
C THR A 167 -2.43 -10.34 -2.68
N TRP A 168 -1.20 -10.73 -2.98
CA TRP A 168 -0.43 -11.74 -2.26
C TRP A 168 0.92 -11.16 -1.78
N PRO A 169 1.45 -11.58 -0.62
CA PRO A 169 2.71 -11.06 -0.09
C PRO A 169 3.91 -11.90 -0.54
N CYS A 170 5.07 -11.27 -0.76
CA CYS A 170 6.34 -11.99 -0.88
C CYS A 170 6.66 -12.77 0.42
N PRO A 171 7.07 -14.05 0.36
CA PRO A 171 7.43 -14.82 1.56
C PRO A 171 8.57 -14.18 2.38
N LYS A 172 9.57 -13.57 1.73
CA LYS A 172 10.76 -12.99 2.39
C LYS A 172 10.50 -11.61 2.99
N CYS A 173 9.84 -10.71 2.27
CA CYS A 173 9.74 -9.29 2.66
C CYS A 173 8.31 -8.75 2.80
N ARG A 174 7.30 -9.59 2.57
CA ARG A 174 5.87 -9.25 2.59
C ARG A 174 5.44 -8.11 1.64
N ASN A 175 6.30 -7.68 0.71
CA ASN A 175 5.92 -6.78 -0.39
C ASN A 175 4.72 -7.37 -1.15
N GLU A 176 3.69 -6.55 -1.35
CA GLU A 176 2.45 -7.01 -1.97
C GLU A 176 2.53 -7.01 -3.51
N TYR A 177 1.89 -8.01 -4.10
CA TYR A 177 1.80 -8.24 -5.53
C TYR A 177 0.35 -8.55 -5.92
N GLU A 178 -0.03 -8.22 -7.15
CA GLU A 178 -1.37 -8.47 -7.64
C GLU A 178 -1.53 -9.90 -8.19
N LYS A 179 -2.76 -10.37 -8.37
CA LYS A 179 -3.04 -11.66 -9.03
C LYS A 179 -2.35 -11.79 -10.40
N ASN A 180 -2.24 -10.69 -11.15
CA ASN A 180 -1.60 -10.68 -12.46
C ASN A 180 -0.06 -10.79 -12.39
N ASN A 181 0.54 -10.65 -11.21
CA ASN A 181 1.98 -10.80 -11.00
C ASN A 181 2.40 -12.22 -10.58
N ILE A 182 1.46 -13.18 -10.50
CA ILE A 182 1.82 -14.59 -10.27
C ILE A 182 2.63 -15.06 -11.49
N PRO A 183 3.90 -15.46 -11.33
CA PRO A 183 4.76 -15.78 -12.48
C PRO A 183 4.24 -17.03 -13.18
N GLN A 184 4.02 -16.94 -14.51
CA GLN A 184 3.61 -18.07 -15.34
C GLN A 184 4.77 -18.68 -16.16
N ARG A 185 5.85 -17.91 -16.34
CA ARG A 185 7.01 -18.23 -17.20
C ARG A 185 8.28 -17.83 -16.45
N TYR A 186 9.38 -18.54 -16.70
CA TYR A 186 10.67 -18.26 -16.08
C TYR A 186 11.49 -17.31 -16.95
N PHE A 187 11.98 -16.22 -16.36
CA PHE A 187 12.77 -15.21 -17.05
C PHE A 187 14.07 -14.94 -16.30
N CYS A 188 15.09 -14.51 -17.04
CA CYS A 188 16.33 -14.00 -16.46
C CYS A 188 16.08 -12.74 -15.60
N PHE A 189 17.02 -12.38 -14.72
CA PHE A 189 16.86 -11.25 -13.81
C PHE A 189 16.57 -9.90 -14.49
N CYS A 190 17.07 -9.66 -15.71
CA CYS A 190 16.76 -8.45 -16.46
C CYS A 190 15.32 -8.47 -17.03
N GLY A 191 14.75 -9.65 -17.28
CA GLY A 191 13.40 -9.87 -17.82
C GLY A 191 13.34 -9.93 -19.35
N LYS A 192 14.49 -9.92 -20.04
CA LYS A 192 14.58 -9.91 -21.51
C LYS A 192 14.46 -11.29 -22.15
N VAL A 193 14.97 -12.33 -21.48
CA VAL A 193 15.10 -13.70 -22.00
C VAL A 193 14.31 -14.64 -21.10
N GLU A 194 13.48 -15.47 -21.73
CA GLU A 194 12.76 -16.57 -21.11
C GLU A 194 13.62 -17.83 -21.10
N ASP A 195 13.49 -18.66 -20.07
CA ASP A 195 14.24 -19.91 -19.88
C ASP A 195 15.75 -19.78 -20.21
N PRO A 196 16.48 -18.84 -19.57
CA PRO A 196 17.88 -18.57 -19.88
C PRO A 196 18.76 -19.81 -19.67
N THR A 197 19.52 -20.17 -20.71
CA THR A 197 20.48 -21.28 -20.68
C THR A 197 21.62 -21.02 -19.70
N TYR A 198 21.91 -21.97 -18.83
CA TYR A 198 23.09 -21.90 -17.97
C TYR A 198 24.40 -21.93 -18.78
N GLN A 199 25.38 -21.11 -18.38
CA GLN A 199 26.73 -21.07 -18.93
C GLN A 199 27.72 -20.82 -17.79
N ALA A 200 28.86 -21.52 -17.77
CA ALA A 200 29.81 -21.51 -16.65
C ALA A 200 30.37 -20.11 -16.29
N PHE A 201 30.61 -19.26 -17.29
CA PHE A 201 31.20 -17.92 -17.11
C PHE A 201 30.17 -16.81 -16.83
N LEU A 202 28.89 -17.16 -16.71
CA LEU A 202 27.80 -16.22 -16.45
C LEU A 202 27.18 -16.49 -15.08
N ILE A 203 26.54 -15.46 -14.51
CA ILE A 203 25.74 -15.66 -13.31
C ILE A 203 24.57 -16.62 -13.63
N PRO A 204 24.31 -17.67 -12.82
CA PRO A 204 23.14 -18.53 -12.97
C PRO A 204 21.84 -17.73 -13.07
N HIS A 205 20.90 -18.17 -13.91
CA HIS A 205 19.65 -17.46 -14.22
C HIS A 205 19.82 -16.06 -14.84
N SER A 206 21.03 -15.66 -15.25
CA SER A 206 21.25 -14.49 -16.10
C SER A 206 21.25 -14.85 -17.59
N CYS A 207 21.05 -13.86 -18.46
CA CYS A 207 21.09 -14.05 -19.91
C CYS A 207 22.39 -13.55 -20.59
N GLY A 208 23.42 -13.21 -19.82
CA GLY A 208 24.70 -12.67 -20.32
C GLY A 208 24.64 -11.22 -20.87
N GLU A 209 23.54 -10.84 -21.51
CA GLU A 209 23.32 -9.49 -22.07
C GLU A 209 23.33 -8.37 -21.03
N ARG A 210 23.57 -7.13 -21.49
CA ARG A 210 23.44 -5.92 -20.65
C ARG A 210 22.07 -5.84 -19.98
N CYS A 211 22.05 -5.40 -18.73
CA CYS A 211 20.86 -5.38 -17.88
C CYS A 211 19.80 -4.39 -18.40
N ASP A 212 20.22 -3.20 -18.83
CA ASP A 212 19.42 -2.11 -19.39
C ASP A 212 18.20 -1.63 -18.59
N LYS A 213 17.96 -2.14 -17.38
CA LYS A 213 16.92 -1.61 -16.49
C LYS A 213 17.17 -0.11 -16.24
N LEU A 214 16.10 0.67 -16.27
CA LEU A 214 16.15 2.10 -15.91
C LEU A 214 16.66 2.26 -14.48
N LEU A 215 17.69 3.10 -14.32
CA LEU A 215 18.30 3.35 -13.03
C LEU A 215 17.40 4.22 -12.14
N LYS A 216 17.54 4.02 -10.82
CA LYS A 216 16.83 4.77 -9.79
C LYS A 216 17.85 5.57 -8.96
N PRO A 217 17.62 6.87 -8.65
CA PRO A 217 16.48 7.70 -9.07
C PRO A 217 16.41 7.90 -10.60
N GLU A 218 15.21 8.17 -11.11
CA GLU A 218 14.97 8.29 -12.55
C GLU A 218 15.77 9.45 -13.16
N CYS A 219 16.76 9.07 -13.95
CA CYS A 219 17.75 9.98 -14.54
C CYS A 219 17.89 9.82 -16.06
N GLY A 220 17.03 9.03 -16.69
CA GLY A 220 17.08 8.73 -18.14
C GLY A 220 18.19 7.75 -18.56
N HIS A 221 18.96 7.21 -17.61
CA HIS A 221 20.03 6.25 -17.88
C HIS A 221 19.67 4.82 -17.48
N THR A 222 20.26 3.86 -18.19
CA THR A 222 20.09 2.42 -18.00
C THR A 222 21.28 1.79 -17.28
N CYS A 223 21.08 0.61 -16.69
CA CYS A 223 22.13 -0.16 -16.04
C CYS A 223 23.11 -0.76 -17.06
N LEU A 224 24.39 -0.37 -16.94
CA LEU A 224 25.50 -0.83 -17.78
C LEU A 224 26.04 -2.23 -17.41
N LEU A 225 25.71 -2.76 -16.22
CA LEU A 225 26.11 -4.12 -15.83
C LEU A 225 25.49 -5.16 -16.75
N LEU A 226 26.12 -6.33 -16.87
CA LEU A 226 25.47 -7.51 -17.42
C LEU A 226 24.26 -7.93 -16.57
N CYS A 227 23.38 -8.76 -17.11
CA CYS A 227 22.19 -9.26 -16.41
C CYS A 227 22.57 -9.84 -15.03
N HIS A 228 22.03 -9.25 -13.96
CA HIS A 228 22.48 -9.51 -12.60
C HIS A 228 21.29 -9.65 -11.63
N PRO A 229 21.39 -10.44 -10.56
CA PRO A 229 20.44 -10.43 -9.46
C PRO A 229 20.60 -9.14 -8.64
N GLY A 230 19.62 -8.83 -7.80
CA GLY A 230 19.70 -7.69 -6.90
C GLY A 230 19.32 -6.33 -7.50
N PRO A 231 19.50 -5.24 -6.74
CA PRO A 231 19.25 -3.89 -7.21
C PRO A 231 20.34 -3.44 -8.19
N CYS A 232 19.99 -2.60 -9.17
CA CYS A 232 20.99 -1.94 -10.00
C CYS A 232 21.75 -0.87 -9.17
N PRO A 233 23.07 -0.71 -9.37
CA PRO A 233 23.85 0.35 -8.73
C PRO A 233 23.40 1.75 -9.19
N PRO A 234 23.74 2.82 -8.43
CA PRO A 234 23.44 4.19 -8.82
C PRO A 234 24.05 4.58 -10.18
N CYS A 235 23.58 5.67 -10.79
CA CYS A 235 24.11 6.10 -12.10
C CYS A 235 25.56 6.62 -11.99
N PRO A 236 26.54 6.02 -12.70
CA PRO A 236 27.95 6.37 -12.60
C PRO A 236 28.30 7.57 -13.49
N LYS A 237 27.41 7.95 -14.42
CA LYS A 237 27.63 9.08 -15.32
C LYS A 237 27.65 10.40 -14.56
N THR A 238 28.41 11.35 -15.08
CA THR A 238 28.38 12.75 -14.63
C THR A 238 27.50 13.60 -15.54
N VAL A 239 26.97 14.69 -15.00
CA VAL A 239 26.11 15.66 -15.67
C VAL A 239 26.50 17.07 -15.24
N GLN A 240 26.31 18.06 -16.10
CA GLN A 240 26.49 19.46 -15.70
C GLN A 240 25.18 20.00 -15.11
N THR A 241 25.21 20.45 -13.85
CA THR A 241 24.05 21.04 -13.19
C THR A 241 24.34 22.38 -12.54
N TYR A 242 23.31 23.20 -12.46
CA TYR A 242 23.33 24.48 -11.79
C TYR A 242 23.04 24.31 -10.29
N CYS A 243 23.67 25.16 -9.49
CA CYS A 243 23.36 25.29 -8.06
C CYS A 243 21.87 25.62 -7.85
N HIS A 244 21.27 25.22 -6.72
CA HIS A 244 19.87 25.54 -6.36
C HIS A 244 19.52 27.06 -6.40
N CYS A 245 20.51 27.95 -6.22
CA CYS A 245 20.30 29.40 -6.34
C CYS A 245 20.41 29.93 -7.78
N LYS A 246 20.88 29.12 -8.74
CA LYS A 246 21.20 29.48 -10.15
C LYS A 246 22.18 30.65 -10.35
N LYS A 247 22.77 31.21 -9.28
CA LYS A 247 23.76 32.31 -9.32
C LYS A 247 25.18 31.86 -9.70
N GLN A 248 25.47 30.58 -9.53
CA GLN A 248 26.76 29.98 -9.88
C GLN A 248 26.63 29.22 -11.19
N GLY A 249 27.69 29.25 -12.00
CA GLY A 249 27.77 28.50 -13.26
C GLY A 249 27.60 26.99 -13.06
N PRO A 250 27.33 26.24 -14.15
CA PRO A 250 27.12 24.80 -14.06
C PRO A 250 28.40 24.12 -13.58
N LYS A 251 28.26 23.16 -12.67
CA LYS A 251 29.35 22.28 -12.24
C LYS A 251 29.06 20.85 -12.68
N VAL A 252 30.12 20.11 -12.99
CA VAL A 252 30.04 18.67 -13.20
C VAL A 252 29.69 18.02 -11.86
N GLN A 253 28.54 17.38 -11.77
CA GLN A 253 28.06 16.59 -10.64
C GLN A 253 27.80 15.15 -11.08
N ARG A 254 27.58 14.24 -10.14
CA ARG A 254 27.16 12.87 -10.47
C ARG A 254 25.69 12.86 -10.85
N CYS A 255 25.29 12.00 -11.77
CA CYS A 255 23.90 11.92 -12.20
C CYS A 255 22.96 11.47 -11.06
N ASN A 256 23.44 10.56 -10.19
CA ASN A 256 22.75 10.14 -8.95
C ASN A 256 22.63 11.26 -7.89
N ASN A 257 23.59 12.19 -7.86
CA ASN A 257 23.61 13.32 -6.92
C ASN A 257 23.84 14.63 -7.69
N ARG A 258 22.85 14.97 -8.51
CA ARG A 258 22.88 16.10 -9.45
C ARG A 258 22.64 17.45 -8.78
N ASP A 259 22.05 17.41 -7.59
CA ASP A 259 21.58 18.54 -6.81
C ASP A 259 22.71 19.03 -5.88
N TRP A 260 23.04 20.33 -5.96
CA TRP A 260 24.12 20.90 -5.17
C TRP A 260 23.87 22.36 -4.76
N SER A 261 24.43 22.74 -3.62
CA SER A 261 24.45 24.10 -3.12
C SER A 261 25.86 24.69 -3.13
N CYS A 262 25.98 26.00 -3.36
CA CYS A 262 27.27 26.67 -3.46
C CYS A 262 27.85 27.17 -2.12
N GLY A 263 27.20 26.87 -1.00
CA GLY A 263 27.59 27.37 0.33
C GLY A 263 27.43 28.88 0.56
N LEU A 264 27.18 29.68 -0.48
CA LEU A 264 26.94 31.12 -0.35
C LEU A 264 25.54 31.42 0.21
N LYS A 265 25.35 32.61 0.79
CA LYS A 265 24.03 33.08 1.25
C LYS A 265 23.01 33.08 0.11
N CYS A 266 21.82 32.55 0.36
CA CYS A 266 20.76 32.36 -0.62
C CYS A 266 20.34 33.69 -1.26
N GLY A 267 20.00 34.70 -0.45
CA GLY A 267 19.68 36.05 -0.89
C GLY A 267 18.42 36.17 -1.77
N LYS A 268 17.58 35.14 -1.87
CA LYS A 268 16.23 35.24 -2.45
C LYS A 268 15.37 36.16 -1.56
N PRO A 269 14.46 36.98 -2.09
CA PRO A 269 13.53 37.75 -1.28
C PRO A 269 12.58 36.81 -0.51
N LEU A 270 12.39 37.07 0.78
CA LEU A 270 11.43 36.34 1.62
C LEU A 270 9.99 36.79 1.33
N LEU A 271 9.00 36.01 1.79
CA LEU A 271 7.57 36.30 1.61
C LEU A 271 7.15 37.73 2.01
N CYS A 272 7.86 38.32 2.99
CA CYS A 272 7.64 39.69 3.45
C CYS A 272 8.05 40.79 2.45
N LYS A 273 8.74 40.43 1.35
CA LYS A 273 9.29 41.29 0.28
C LYS A 273 10.27 42.39 0.72
N LYS A 274 10.47 42.60 2.02
CA LYS A 274 11.37 43.61 2.62
C LYS A 274 12.73 43.05 3.04
N HIS A 275 12.85 41.74 3.22
CA HIS A 275 14.06 41.08 3.68
C HIS A 275 14.47 39.95 2.73
N SER A 276 15.79 39.75 2.57
CA SER A 276 16.38 38.64 1.82
C SER A 276 16.72 37.47 2.73
N CYS A 277 16.74 36.26 2.17
CA CYS A 277 17.14 35.05 2.89
C CYS A 277 18.63 35.07 3.25
N GLU A 278 18.93 35.09 4.56
CA GLU A 278 20.30 35.10 5.10
C GLU A 278 20.90 33.70 5.25
N ALA A 279 20.09 32.64 5.15
CA ALA A 279 20.54 31.26 5.19
C ALA A 279 21.49 30.92 4.01
N LEU A 280 22.32 29.89 4.19
CA LEU A 280 23.15 29.35 3.11
C LEU A 280 22.27 28.79 1.98
N CYS A 281 22.83 28.66 0.78
CA CYS A 281 22.12 28.14 -0.38
C CYS A 281 21.48 26.77 -0.06
N HIS A 282 20.18 26.67 -0.21
CA HIS A 282 19.36 25.51 0.11
C HIS A 282 18.51 25.11 -1.10
N SER A 283 18.08 23.84 -1.15
CA SER A 283 17.13 23.31 -2.12
C SER A 283 15.72 23.88 -1.94
N ASP A 284 15.32 24.01 -0.68
CA ASP A 284 13.90 24.10 -0.29
C ASP A 284 13.35 25.52 -0.42
N GLU A 285 12.11 25.73 0.01
CA GLU A 285 11.57 27.09 0.18
C GLU A 285 12.37 27.87 1.22
N CYS A 286 12.45 29.19 1.06
CA CYS A 286 13.21 30.00 2.01
C CYS A 286 12.51 30.02 3.39
N PRO A 287 13.27 29.87 4.50
CA PRO A 287 12.70 29.91 5.83
C PRO A 287 11.94 31.24 6.07
N PRO A 288 10.86 31.23 6.87
CA PRO A 288 10.06 32.41 7.13
C PRO A 288 10.88 33.53 7.76
N CYS A 289 10.47 34.77 7.54
CA CYS A 289 11.20 35.93 8.03
C CYS A 289 11.10 36.04 9.56
N SER A 290 12.23 35.90 10.24
CA SER A 290 12.37 36.02 11.71
C SER A 290 12.30 37.45 12.24
N LYS A 291 12.29 38.46 11.36
CA LYS A 291 12.27 39.88 11.73
C LYS A 291 10.85 40.37 11.95
N GLU A 292 10.66 41.28 12.89
CA GLU A 292 9.39 41.99 13.09
C GLU A 292 9.36 43.28 12.26
N SER A 293 8.18 43.71 11.83
CA SER A 293 7.96 45.02 11.21
C SER A 293 6.69 45.66 11.73
N VAL A 294 6.63 47.00 11.68
CA VAL A 294 5.37 47.72 11.90
C VAL A 294 4.51 47.57 10.65
N GLN A 295 3.35 46.95 10.82
CA GLN A 295 2.38 46.72 9.76
C GLN A 295 1.11 47.51 10.05
N SER A 296 0.46 47.97 8.98
CA SER A 296 -0.80 48.69 9.06
C SER A 296 -1.96 47.71 8.93
N CYS A 297 -3.05 48.00 9.62
CA CYS A 297 -4.32 47.31 9.47
C CYS A 297 -4.77 47.31 7.99
N ASN A 298 -5.48 46.29 7.52
CA ASN A 298 -6.18 46.28 6.23
C ASN A 298 -7.20 47.45 6.13
N CYS A 299 -7.65 47.96 7.28
CA CYS A 299 -8.47 49.16 7.44
C CYS A 299 -7.70 50.50 7.42
N GLY A 300 -6.36 50.49 7.38
CA GLY A 300 -5.49 51.67 7.45
C GLY A 300 -5.40 52.38 8.82
N LEU A 301 -6.44 52.27 9.66
CA LEU A 301 -6.63 53.07 10.88
C LEU A 301 -5.70 52.74 12.07
N GLN A 302 -4.97 51.62 12.02
CA GLN A 302 -4.15 51.14 13.13
C GLN A 302 -2.82 50.59 12.61
N LYS A 303 -1.79 50.63 13.45
CA LYS A 303 -0.46 50.07 13.17
C LYS A 303 0.01 49.23 14.36
N LYS A 304 0.57 48.05 14.11
CA LYS A 304 1.08 47.15 15.15
C LYS A 304 2.42 46.55 14.73
N LYS A 305 3.35 46.37 15.67
CA LYS A 305 4.57 45.60 15.46
C LYS A 305 4.22 44.12 15.44
N MET A 306 4.50 43.43 14.34
CA MET A 306 4.20 42.00 14.15
C MET A 306 5.31 41.31 13.35
N SER A 307 5.32 39.98 13.35
CA SER A 307 6.21 39.19 12.49
C SER A 307 6.03 39.58 11.01
N CYS A 308 7.14 39.73 10.30
CA CYS A 308 7.14 39.94 8.85
C CYS A 308 6.48 38.77 8.07
N MET A 309 6.29 37.60 8.69
CA MET A 309 5.70 36.42 8.08
C MET A 309 4.22 36.59 7.69
N SER A 310 3.46 37.43 8.42
CA SER A 310 2.02 37.61 8.23
C SER A 310 1.70 39.05 7.83
N PRO A 311 1.90 39.45 6.56
CA PRO A 311 1.77 40.84 6.11
C PRO A 311 0.32 41.39 6.10
N GLU A 312 -0.68 40.53 6.26
CA GLU A 312 -2.09 40.91 6.32
C GLU A 312 -2.56 40.94 7.77
N TRP A 313 -3.20 42.04 8.18
CA TRP A 313 -3.64 42.23 9.55
C TRP A 313 -4.98 42.94 9.64
N GLN A 314 -5.95 42.31 10.31
CA GLN A 314 -7.22 42.94 10.67
C GLN A 314 -7.24 43.23 12.17
N CYS A 315 -7.73 44.41 12.54
CA CYS A 315 -7.90 44.78 13.95
C CYS A 315 -9.30 44.37 14.44
N ASN A 316 -9.50 44.16 15.75
CA ASN A 316 -10.82 43.79 16.28
C ASN A 316 -11.76 45.00 16.47
N LYS A 317 -11.54 46.11 15.75
CA LYS A 317 -12.38 47.31 15.82
C LYS A 317 -13.49 47.25 14.77
N VAL A 318 -14.73 47.51 15.20
CA VAL A 318 -15.90 47.68 14.33
C VAL A 318 -15.70 48.88 13.38
N CYS A 319 -16.10 48.80 12.10
CA CYS A 319 -16.00 49.90 11.11
C CYS A 319 -16.59 51.19 11.71
N GLY A 320 -17.84 51.13 12.19
CA GLY A 320 -18.51 52.23 12.89
C GLY A 320 -18.84 53.44 12.02
N THR A 321 -18.35 53.50 10.77
CA THR A 321 -18.72 54.52 9.79
C THR A 321 -20.24 54.52 9.58
N PRO A 322 -20.90 55.68 9.62
CA PRO A 322 -22.31 55.79 9.29
C PRO A 322 -22.54 55.43 7.82
N PHE A 323 -23.60 54.66 7.55
CA PHE A 323 -24.07 54.41 6.20
C PHE A 323 -24.65 55.69 5.59
N SER A 324 -24.81 55.69 4.26
CA SER A 324 -25.49 56.75 3.48
C SER A 324 -26.88 57.14 4.02
N CYS A 325 -27.55 56.26 4.77
CA CYS A 325 -28.84 56.51 5.39
C CYS A 325 -28.80 57.37 6.68
N GLY A 326 -27.62 57.71 7.22
CA GLY A 326 -27.43 58.54 8.42
C GLY A 326 -27.79 57.89 9.77
N PHE A 327 -28.84 57.04 9.82
CA PHE A 327 -29.35 56.45 11.06
C PHE A 327 -28.67 55.14 11.51
N HIS A 328 -27.84 54.54 10.67
CA HIS A 328 -27.19 53.26 10.97
C HIS A 328 -25.68 53.35 10.71
N SER A 329 -24.89 52.62 11.49
CA SER A 329 -23.44 52.48 11.33
C SER A 329 -23.05 51.03 11.02
N CYS A 330 -21.93 50.86 10.34
CA CYS A 330 -21.45 49.53 9.98
C CYS A 330 -20.94 48.76 11.21
N THR A 331 -21.55 47.61 11.47
CA THR A 331 -21.24 46.70 12.58
C THR A 331 -20.16 45.67 12.26
N VAL A 332 -19.68 45.62 11.01
CA VAL A 332 -18.63 44.67 10.58
C VAL A 332 -17.31 45.01 11.28
N ILE A 333 -16.66 43.99 11.85
CA ILE A 333 -15.31 44.08 12.41
C ILE A 333 -14.32 44.23 11.24
N CYS A 334 -13.59 45.35 11.21
CA CYS A 334 -12.43 45.63 10.34
C CYS A 334 -12.38 44.89 8.99
N HIS A 335 -13.04 45.43 7.98
CA HIS A 335 -12.84 45.02 6.59
C HIS A 335 -12.00 46.04 5.81
N SER A 336 -11.54 45.66 4.62
CA SER A 336 -10.99 46.57 3.61
C SER A 336 -12.13 47.14 2.74
N GLY A 337 -11.89 48.29 2.10
CA GLY A 337 -12.88 48.96 1.24
C GLY A 337 -13.97 49.75 1.99
N GLY A 338 -14.90 50.35 1.25
CA GLY A 338 -16.02 51.10 1.82
C GLY A 338 -17.07 50.18 2.47
N CYS A 339 -17.72 50.65 3.54
CA CYS A 339 -18.63 49.81 4.35
C CYS A 339 -19.97 49.45 3.66
N GLY A 340 -20.21 49.88 2.41
CA GLY A 340 -21.36 49.50 1.57
C GLY A 340 -22.64 50.31 1.81
N ASP A 341 -23.76 49.85 1.25
CA ASP A 341 -25.09 50.39 1.56
C ASP A 341 -25.65 49.81 2.87
N CYS A 342 -26.55 50.54 3.52
CA CYS A 342 -27.20 50.08 4.75
C CYS A 342 -27.99 48.76 4.50
N PRO A 343 -27.71 47.66 5.24
CA PRO A 343 -28.44 46.40 5.07
C PRO A 343 -29.95 46.52 5.31
N ARG A 344 -30.40 47.50 6.11
CA ARG A 344 -31.83 47.78 6.34
C ARG A 344 -32.48 48.61 5.23
N SER A 345 -31.72 49.21 4.32
CA SER A 345 -32.23 49.94 3.14
C SER A 345 -32.46 49.04 1.92
N GLN A 346 -31.96 47.80 1.93
CA GLN A 346 -32.25 46.81 0.90
C GLN A 346 -33.69 46.29 1.02
N LYS A 347 -34.16 45.54 0.01
CA LYS A 347 -35.46 44.86 0.08
C LYS A 347 -35.47 43.88 1.24
N ARG A 348 -36.49 43.95 2.10
CA ARG A 348 -36.61 43.10 3.29
C ARG A 348 -37.89 42.28 3.22
N ALA A 349 -37.77 40.97 3.44
CA ALA A 349 -38.92 40.07 3.44
C ALA A 349 -39.73 40.16 4.74
N CYS A 350 -41.02 39.82 4.68
CA CYS A 350 -41.87 39.60 5.86
C CYS A 350 -41.20 38.62 6.85
N PRO A 351 -41.62 38.59 8.12
CA PRO A 351 -41.20 37.53 9.05
C PRO A 351 -41.37 36.11 8.51
N CYS A 352 -42.30 35.91 7.56
CA CYS A 352 -42.58 34.66 6.85
C CYS A 352 -41.70 34.33 5.61
N GLY A 353 -40.92 35.27 5.08
CA GLY A 353 -40.18 35.11 3.82
C GLY A 353 -40.99 35.22 2.51
N LYS A 354 -42.32 35.28 2.54
CA LYS A 354 -43.21 35.23 1.36
C LYS A 354 -43.38 36.53 0.57
N SER A 355 -43.23 37.69 1.20
CA SER A 355 -43.44 38.99 0.56
C SER A 355 -42.27 39.91 0.87
N GLU A 356 -41.74 40.59 -0.16
CA GLU A 356 -40.68 41.59 -0.03
C GLU A 356 -41.25 43.01 0.05
N PHE A 357 -40.66 43.83 0.92
CA PHE A 357 -41.02 45.23 1.07
C PHE A 357 -39.76 46.11 0.92
N GLN A 358 -39.92 47.22 0.21
CA GLN A 358 -38.90 48.27 0.09
C GLN A 358 -39.33 49.44 0.98
N LEU A 359 -38.87 49.42 2.23
CA LEU A 359 -39.22 50.40 3.28
C LEU A 359 -37.98 51.12 3.78
N PRO A 360 -38.08 52.40 4.20
CA PRO A 360 -37.00 53.13 4.85
C PRO A 360 -36.33 52.30 5.95
N CYS A 361 -35.01 52.41 6.07
CA CYS A 361 -34.24 51.59 7.01
C CYS A 361 -34.68 51.73 8.49
N THR A 362 -35.30 52.86 8.84
CA THR A 362 -35.87 53.20 10.15
C THR A 362 -37.15 52.45 10.48
N GLU A 363 -37.91 51.98 9.48
CA GLU A 363 -39.17 51.27 9.68
C GLU A 363 -38.95 49.76 9.76
N ASP A 364 -39.76 49.05 10.53
CA ASP A 364 -39.76 47.58 10.60
C ASP A 364 -40.72 46.96 9.58
N VAL A 365 -40.38 45.77 9.09
CA VAL A 365 -41.18 45.10 8.05
C VAL A 365 -42.55 44.67 8.61
N PRO A 366 -43.65 44.96 7.91
CA PRO A 366 -44.98 44.48 8.29
C PRO A 366 -45.14 42.97 8.08
N THR A 367 -46.19 42.41 8.66
CA THR A 367 -46.66 41.05 8.40
C THR A 367 -47.48 41.03 7.11
N CYS A 368 -47.25 40.09 6.19
CA CYS A 368 -47.98 40.05 4.91
C CYS A 368 -49.44 39.58 5.02
N ASN A 369 -49.91 39.25 6.24
CA ASN A 369 -51.24 38.70 6.55
C ASN A 369 -51.61 37.34 5.92
N GLU A 370 -50.78 36.79 5.02
CA GLU A 370 -50.90 35.41 4.55
C GLU A 370 -50.60 34.37 5.64
N THR A 371 -50.96 33.11 5.42
CA THR A 371 -50.58 31.98 6.27
C THR A 371 -49.05 31.85 6.36
N CYS A 372 -48.51 31.81 7.57
CA CYS A 372 -47.08 31.87 7.87
C CYS A 372 -46.28 30.76 7.16
N GLY A 373 -46.75 29.51 7.20
CA GLY A 373 -46.18 28.39 6.43
C GLY A 373 -44.78 27.92 6.84
N LYS A 374 -44.17 28.50 7.90
CA LYS A 374 -42.92 28.00 8.46
C LYS A 374 -43.09 26.61 9.07
N SER A 375 -42.09 25.75 8.96
CA SER A 375 -42.05 24.48 9.71
C SER A 375 -42.13 24.74 11.20
N LEU A 376 -42.99 23.98 11.90
CA LEU A 376 -43.03 23.94 13.35
C LEU A 376 -41.91 23.02 13.88
N GLU A 377 -41.62 23.09 15.19
CA GLU A 377 -40.58 22.25 15.85
C GLU A 377 -40.78 20.73 15.65
N CYS A 378 -42.01 20.30 15.38
CA CYS A 378 -42.32 18.89 15.08
C CYS A 378 -41.74 18.40 13.74
N GLY A 379 -41.22 19.28 12.88
CA GLY A 379 -40.57 18.95 11.59
C GLY A 379 -41.48 18.41 10.48
N VAL A 380 -42.76 18.12 10.77
CA VAL A 380 -43.72 17.51 9.83
C VAL A 380 -44.86 18.46 9.44
N HIS A 381 -45.24 19.38 10.33
CA HIS A 381 -46.37 20.31 10.11
C HIS A 381 -45.91 21.76 10.02
N PHE A 382 -46.70 22.58 9.33
CA PHE A 382 -46.42 23.99 9.04
C PHE A 382 -47.32 24.92 9.85
N CYS A 383 -46.86 26.14 10.12
CA CYS A 383 -47.60 27.14 10.87
C CYS A 383 -48.82 27.64 10.06
N SER A 384 -50.01 27.26 10.50
CA SER A 384 -51.31 27.65 9.93
C SER A 384 -51.81 29.03 10.39
N GLN A 385 -51.12 29.69 11.32
CA GLN A 385 -51.45 31.06 11.73
C GLN A 385 -51.10 32.05 10.61
N LYS A 386 -51.77 33.22 10.60
CA LYS A 386 -51.34 34.36 9.78
C LYS A 386 -49.92 34.77 10.13
N CYS A 387 -49.20 35.39 9.19
CA CYS A 387 -47.86 35.92 9.40
C CYS A 387 -47.82 36.75 10.68
N HIS A 388 -46.96 36.37 11.62
CA HIS A 388 -46.83 36.98 12.94
C HIS A 388 -45.37 37.38 13.19
N LYS A 389 -45.14 38.22 14.20
CA LYS A 389 -43.79 38.50 14.71
C LYS A 389 -43.44 37.43 15.77
N GLY A 390 -42.17 37.04 15.88
CA GLY A 390 -41.70 35.99 16.82
C GLY A 390 -41.65 34.56 16.26
N SER A 391 -41.36 33.59 17.13
CA SER A 391 -41.35 32.16 16.84
C SER A 391 -42.77 31.61 16.65
N CYS A 392 -42.92 30.55 15.85
CA CYS A 392 -44.22 29.91 15.63
C CYS A 392 -44.64 29.08 16.86
N GLY A 393 -45.95 29.04 17.12
CA GLY A 393 -46.52 28.29 18.25
C GLY A 393 -46.40 26.77 18.12
N THR A 394 -46.91 26.05 19.13
CA THR A 394 -46.85 24.59 19.17
C THR A 394 -47.79 23.93 18.17
N CYS A 395 -47.44 22.72 17.71
CA CYS A 395 -48.27 21.96 16.78
C CYS A 395 -49.51 21.37 17.47
N LEU A 396 -50.69 21.85 17.04
CA LEU A 396 -52.00 21.43 17.54
C LEU A 396 -52.63 20.27 16.75
N GLU A 397 -52.00 19.82 15.65
CA GLU A 397 -52.53 18.73 14.82
C GLU A 397 -52.49 17.39 15.55
N THR A 398 -53.52 16.57 15.34
CA THR A 398 -53.63 15.21 15.90
C THR A 398 -53.10 14.19 14.92
N VAL A 399 -52.11 13.41 15.35
CA VAL A 399 -51.52 12.31 14.57
C VAL A 399 -51.74 10.98 15.27
N VAL A 400 -51.81 9.89 14.50
CA VAL A 400 -51.95 8.54 15.05
C VAL A 400 -50.63 8.13 15.70
N LYS A 401 -50.54 8.27 17.03
CA LYS A 401 -49.36 7.85 17.79
C LYS A 401 -49.50 6.43 18.30
N VAL A 402 -48.43 5.65 18.14
CA VAL A 402 -48.29 4.34 18.79
C VAL A 402 -47.72 4.56 20.19
N CYS A 403 -48.32 3.95 21.20
CA CYS A 403 -47.76 4.02 22.54
C CYS A 403 -46.39 3.32 22.60
N ARG A 404 -45.48 3.76 23.47
CA ARG A 404 -44.14 3.18 23.70
C ARG A 404 -44.14 1.65 23.93
N CYS A 405 -45.25 1.05 24.37
CA CYS A 405 -45.40 -0.40 24.50
C CYS A 405 -45.62 -1.15 23.17
N GLY A 406 -46.01 -0.45 22.10
CA GLY A 406 -46.37 -0.97 20.77
C GLY A 406 -47.83 -1.43 20.62
N GLN A 407 -48.59 -1.57 21.72
CA GLN A 407 -49.85 -2.32 21.75
C GLN A 407 -51.12 -1.50 21.46
N LYS A 408 -51.05 -0.17 21.56
CA LYS A 408 -52.20 0.72 21.37
C LYS A 408 -51.82 1.88 20.46
N LYS A 409 -52.67 2.17 19.48
CA LYS A 409 -52.60 3.35 18.63
C LYS A 409 -53.81 4.24 18.96
N LYS A 410 -53.60 5.56 19.08
CA LYS A 410 -54.68 6.54 19.22
C LYS A 410 -54.26 7.84 18.55
N GLU A 411 -55.21 8.57 18.01
CA GLU A 411 -55.02 9.97 17.65
C GLU A 411 -54.68 10.78 18.90
N PHE A 412 -53.58 11.52 18.82
CA PHE A 412 -53.04 12.32 19.92
C PHE A 412 -52.27 13.53 19.38
N LEU A 413 -52.15 14.58 20.17
CA LEU A 413 -51.48 15.83 19.75
C LEU A 413 -50.04 15.56 19.31
N CYS A 414 -49.65 16.13 18.17
CA CYS A 414 -48.33 15.96 17.57
C CYS A 414 -47.18 16.31 18.54
N GLN A 415 -47.36 17.32 19.40
CA GLN A 415 -46.36 17.69 20.40
C GLN A 415 -46.22 16.68 21.55
N LYS A 416 -47.30 16.00 21.99
CA LYS A 416 -47.31 15.20 23.22
C LYS A 416 -47.10 13.70 22.95
N GLU A 417 -46.35 13.00 23.79
CA GLU A 417 -46.23 11.54 23.68
C GLU A 417 -47.51 10.83 24.13
N PHE A 418 -47.91 9.77 23.43
CA PHE A 418 -49.07 8.96 23.82
C PHE A 418 -48.65 7.80 24.74
N LEU A 419 -49.01 7.87 26.02
CA LEU A 419 -48.71 6.87 27.03
C LEU A 419 -50.00 6.17 27.47
N CYS A 420 -50.00 4.83 27.53
CA CYS A 420 -51.17 4.05 27.91
C CYS A 420 -51.01 3.47 29.32
N ALA A 421 -52.06 3.53 30.15
CA ALA A 421 -52.06 3.01 31.52
C ALA A 421 -51.96 1.47 31.66
N SER A 422 -51.61 0.77 30.58
CA SER A 422 -51.56 -0.71 30.54
C SER A 422 -50.20 -1.20 31.06
N LYS A 423 -50.19 -2.21 31.95
CA LYS A 423 -48.94 -2.82 32.45
C LYS A 423 -48.16 -3.45 31.29
N CYS A 424 -46.87 -3.16 31.19
CA CYS A 424 -46.03 -3.69 30.11
C CYS A 424 -45.83 -5.21 30.24
N LYS A 425 -46.40 -5.99 29.31
CA LYS A 425 -46.25 -7.46 29.26
C LYS A 425 -44.94 -7.94 28.61
N ARG A 426 -44.11 -7.04 28.07
CA ARG A 426 -42.84 -7.41 27.40
C ARG A 426 -41.87 -8.02 28.42
N MET A 427 -41.18 -9.10 28.06
CA MET A 427 -40.19 -9.73 28.96
C MET A 427 -38.98 -8.81 29.16
N LYS A 428 -38.38 -8.87 30.35
CA LYS A 428 -37.07 -8.26 30.63
C LYS A 428 -35.97 -9.10 29.97
N ASN A 429 -34.80 -8.50 29.72
CA ASN A 429 -33.65 -9.17 29.06
C ASN A 429 -33.19 -10.47 29.77
N CYS A 430 -33.55 -10.68 31.04
CA CYS A 430 -33.30 -11.93 31.75
C CYS A 430 -34.22 -13.10 31.35
N GLY A 431 -35.13 -12.93 30.39
CA GLY A 431 -35.94 -13.99 29.78
C GLY A 431 -36.96 -14.70 30.69
N ARG A 432 -36.97 -14.42 31.99
CA ARG A 432 -37.81 -15.12 33.00
C ARG A 432 -38.90 -14.26 33.64
N HIS A 433 -38.80 -12.93 33.55
CA HIS A 433 -39.72 -12.01 34.24
C HIS A 433 -40.38 -11.01 33.27
N PRO A 434 -41.72 -10.85 33.28
CA PRO A 434 -42.39 -9.76 32.57
C PRO A 434 -42.03 -8.41 33.19
N CYS A 435 -42.04 -7.35 32.37
CA CYS A 435 -41.70 -6.00 32.81
C CYS A 435 -42.65 -5.50 33.92
N ASN A 436 -43.97 -5.69 33.74
CA ASN A 436 -45.09 -5.32 34.63
C ASN A 436 -45.17 -3.85 35.08
N ARG A 437 -44.19 -3.02 34.73
CA ARG A 437 -44.18 -1.57 34.98
C ARG A 437 -45.36 -0.94 34.24
N LYS A 438 -46.15 -0.11 34.94
CA LYS A 438 -47.07 0.82 34.28
C LYS A 438 -46.22 1.82 33.50
N VAL A 439 -46.61 2.13 32.27
CA VAL A 439 -46.14 3.35 31.61
C VAL A 439 -46.81 4.48 32.38
N LEU A 440 -46.04 5.20 33.20
CA LEU A 440 -46.56 6.33 33.96
C LEU A 440 -47.00 7.41 32.97
N VAL A 441 -48.13 8.06 33.27
CA VAL A 441 -48.68 9.19 32.53
C VAL A 441 -47.88 10.44 32.88
#